data_AF-A0A2N3CAA4-F1
#
_entry.id   AF-A0A2N3CAA4-F1
#
_cell.length_a   1.000
_cell.length_b   1.000
_cell.length_c   1.000
_cell.angle_alpha   90.00
_cell.angle_beta   90.00
_cell.angle_gamma   90.00
#
_symmetry.space_group_name_H-M   'P 1'
#
loop_
_entity.id
_entity.type
_entity.pdbx_description
1 polymer ?
#
loop_
_entity_poly.entity_id
_entity_poly.type
_entity_poly.pdbx_seq_one_letter_code
_entity_poly.pdbx_strand_id
1 'polypeptide(L)'
;MGFQDLQAFLDRGGPVLIVIMFATFLMWALILERLFYFRIAHKHVAADAIAQWNARTDRKSVPAHWIRDKLVSEVRAKAEANVQLTKAMVALAPLLGLLGTVTGMVAVFDIMAITSGADAKAMSAGVSRATIPTMAGMVASLSGILFTSGMDRKVNRAVQAVEDEMEIS
;
A
#
# COMPACT_ATOMS: atom_id res chain seq x y z
N MET A 1 11.53 -27.94 9.58
CA MET A 1 12.09 -27.58 8.26
C MET A 1 11.80 -26.12 7.93
N GLY A 2 10.54 -25.68 7.73
CA GLY A 2 10.25 -24.31 7.28
C GLY A 2 10.82 -23.13 8.10
N PHE A 3 10.91 -23.20 9.43
CA PHE A 3 11.47 -22.11 10.24
C PHE A 3 12.98 -21.93 10.07
N GLN A 4 13.73 -23.02 9.90
CA GLN A 4 15.19 -22.97 9.70
C GLN A 4 15.53 -22.42 8.31
N ASP A 5 14.76 -22.80 7.30
CA ASP A 5 14.91 -22.28 5.94
C ASP A 5 14.57 -20.79 5.85
N LEU A 6 13.55 -20.34 6.58
CA LEU A 6 13.17 -18.93 6.67
C LEU A 6 14.27 -18.10 7.36
N GLN A 7 14.81 -18.61 8.46
CA GLN A 7 15.89 -17.92 9.19
C GLN A 7 17.16 -17.83 8.32
N ALA A 8 17.53 -18.91 7.63
CA ALA A 8 18.64 -18.91 6.69
C ALA A 8 18.45 -17.92 5.54
N PHE A 9 17.21 -17.72 5.06
CA PHE A 9 16.88 -16.72 4.04
C PHE A 9 17.00 -15.28 4.58
N LEU A 10 16.49 -15.03 5.80
CA LEU A 10 16.57 -13.73 6.46
C LEU A 10 18.03 -13.33 6.75
N ASP A 11 18.84 -14.28 7.22
CA ASP A 11 20.27 -14.07 7.48
C ASP A 11 21.02 -13.71 6.19
N ARG A 12 20.67 -14.36 5.07
CA ARG A 12 21.22 -14.07 3.73
C ARG A 12 20.85 -12.68 3.22
N GLY A 13 19.62 -12.20 3.42
CA GLY A 13 19.19 -10.87 2.94
C GLY A 13 19.57 -9.70 3.86
N GLY A 14 19.98 -9.99 5.10
CA GLY A 14 20.39 -8.98 6.08
C GLY A 14 19.26 -8.11 6.63
N PRO A 15 19.59 -7.09 7.43
CA PRO A 15 18.61 -6.29 8.17
C PRO A 15 17.57 -5.60 7.27
N VAL A 16 17.96 -5.21 6.05
CA VAL A 16 17.07 -4.55 5.10
C VAL A 16 15.93 -5.48 4.65
N LEU A 17 16.18 -6.79 4.53
CA LEU A 17 15.14 -7.75 4.16
C LEU A 17 14.02 -7.81 5.22
N ILE A 18 14.36 -7.67 6.51
CA ILE A 18 13.38 -7.60 7.60
C ILE A 18 12.52 -6.34 7.48
N VAL A 19 13.14 -5.20 7.17
CA VAL A 19 12.42 -3.93 6.93
C VAL A 19 11.46 -4.08 5.75
N ILE A 20 11.90 -4.69 4.64
CA ILE A 20 11.05 -4.96 3.47
C ILE A 20 9.89 -5.91 3.83
N MET A 21 10.15 -6.95 4.63
CA MET A 21 9.12 -7.88 5.06
C MET A 21 8.04 -7.17 5.90
N PHE A 22 8.44 -6.34 6.85
CA PHE A 22 7.51 -5.55 7.65
C PHE A 22 6.73 -4.54 6.78
N ALA A 23 7.42 -3.82 5.89
CA ALA A 23 6.79 -2.89 4.97
C ALA A 23 5.78 -3.57 4.04
N THR A 24 6.11 -4.78 3.56
CA THR A 24 5.24 -5.61 2.72
C THR A 24 4.00 -6.07 3.49
N PHE A 25 4.19 -6.53 4.73
CA PHE A 25 3.08 -6.91 5.59
C PHE A 25 2.14 -5.74 5.87
N LEU A 26 2.69 -4.57 6.22
CA LEU A 26 1.93 -3.34 6.46
C LEU A 26 1.17 -2.90 5.20
N MET A 27 1.83 -2.93 4.04
CA MET A 27 1.22 -2.64 2.75
C MET A 27 0.02 -3.55 2.47
N TRP A 28 0.17 -4.87 2.68
CA TRP A 28 -0.92 -5.82 2.50
C TRP A 28 -2.05 -5.64 3.50
N ALA A 29 -1.74 -5.30 4.76
CA ALA A 29 -2.75 -4.96 5.76
C ALA A 29 -3.61 -3.76 5.31
N LEU A 30 -2.98 -2.70 4.80
CA LEU A 30 -3.69 -1.53 4.25
C LEU A 30 -4.53 -1.87 3.01
N ILE A 31 -4.02 -2.70 2.11
CA ILE A 31 -4.76 -3.20 0.94
C ILE A 31 -6.02 -3.97 1.40
N LEU A 32 -5.86 -4.90 2.34
CA LEU A 32 -6.95 -5.72 2.86
C LEU A 32 -7.99 -4.88 3.60
N GLU A 33 -7.56 -3.99 4.49
CA GLU A 33 -8.43 -3.01 5.17
C GLU A 33 -9.31 -2.27 4.15
N ARG A 34 -8.70 -1.78 3.07
CA ARG A 34 -9.41 -1.04 2.04
C ARG A 34 -10.36 -1.92 1.23
N LEU A 35 -9.98 -3.15 0.91
CA LEU A 35 -10.85 -4.11 0.24
C LEU A 35 -12.07 -4.44 1.10
N PHE A 36 -11.89 -4.65 2.41
CA PHE A 36 -12.99 -4.87 3.35
C PHE A 36 -13.89 -3.64 3.48
N TYR A 37 -13.32 -2.44 3.58
CA TYR A 37 -14.10 -1.20 3.62
C TYR A 37 -15.06 -1.11 2.44
N PHE A 38 -14.56 -1.29 1.20
CA PHE A 38 -15.41 -1.20 0.02
C PHE A 38 -16.41 -2.35 -0.14
N ARG A 39 -16.13 -3.52 0.43
CA ARG A 39 -17.03 -4.68 0.34
C ARG A 39 -18.18 -4.58 1.36
N ILE A 40 -17.93 -3.98 2.52
CA ILE A 40 -18.85 -3.98 3.67
C ILE A 40 -19.16 -2.55 4.13
N ALA A 41 -18.18 -1.84 4.71
CA ALA A 41 -18.38 -0.59 5.43
C ALA A 41 -18.90 0.58 4.57
N HIS A 42 -18.46 0.68 3.31
CA HIS A 42 -18.86 1.76 2.42
C HIS A 42 -20.38 1.78 2.17
N LYS A 43 -21.01 0.60 2.08
CA LYS A 43 -22.47 0.52 1.90
C LYS A 43 -23.23 1.15 3.06
N HIS A 44 -22.73 0.97 4.28
CA HIS A 44 -23.34 1.58 5.47
C HIS A 44 -23.15 3.10 5.47
N VAL A 45 -21.94 3.59 5.18
CA VAL A 45 -21.65 5.03 5.10
C VAL A 45 -22.48 5.72 4.01
N ALA A 46 -22.64 5.09 2.86
CA ALA A 46 -23.48 5.59 1.78
C ALA A 46 -24.96 5.62 2.20
N ALA A 47 -25.47 4.52 2.77
CA ALA A 47 -26.85 4.43 3.23
C ALA A 47 -27.18 5.47 4.31
N ASP A 48 -26.28 5.72 5.25
CA ASP A 48 -26.46 6.74 6.30
C ASP A 48 -26.52 8.15 5.71
N ALA A 49 -25.68 8.45 4.72
CA ALA A 49 -25.67 9.74 4.04
C ALA A 49 -26.97 9.96 3.23
N ILE A 50 -27.42 8.93 2.51
CA ILE A 50 -28.67 8.95 1.74
C ILE A 50 -29.88 9.05 2.68
N ALA A 51 -29.88 8.34 3.80
CA ALA A 51 -30.95 8.43 4.80
C ALA A 51 -31.04 9.83 5.42
N GLN A 52 -29.90 10.46 5.73
CA GLN A 52 -29.85 11.86 6.18
C GLN A 52 -30.39 12.83 5.13
N TRP A 53 -30.09 12.60 3.85
CA TRP A 53 -30.64 13.40 2.76
C TRP A 53 -32.17 13.23 2.63
N ASN A 54 -32.64 11.98 2.63
CA ASN A 54 -34.06 11.65 2.46
C ASN A 54 -34.94 12.10 3.64
N ALA A 55 -34.39 12.17 4.85
CA ALA A 55 -35.10 12.67 6.02
C ALA A 55 -35.42 14.18 5.95
N ARG A 56 -34.79 14.94 5.04
CA ARG A 56 -35.02 16.39 4.91
C ARG A 56 -36.30 16.69 4.13
N THR A 57 -37.08 17.62 4.67
CA THR A 57 -38.29 18.19 4.07
C THR A 57 -38.01 19.22 2.98
N ASP A 58 -36.89 19.95 3.08
CA ASP A 58 -36.44 20.92 2.08
C ASP A 58 -35.16 20.44 1.38
N ARG A 59 -35.29 20.20 0.07
CA ARG A 59 -34.26 19.64 -0.82
C ARG A 59 -33.92 20.56 -1.99
N LYS A 60 -34.66 21.66 -2.18
CA LYS A 60 -34.51 22.55 -3.36
C LYS A 60 -33.86 23.87 -3.02
N SER A 61 -33.83 24.26 -1.75
CA SER A 61 -33.20 25.51 -1.34
C SER A 61 -31.68 25.51 -1.52
N VAL A 62 -31.09 26.71 -1.60
CA VAL A 62 -29.62 26.89 -1.66
C VAL A 62 -28.91 26.23 -0.46
N PRO A 63 -29.39 26.35 0.79
CA PRO A 63 -28.80 25.65 1.92
C PRO A 63 -28.88 24.12 1.81
N ALA A 64 -29.90 23.56 1.16
CA ALA A 64 -30.01 22.11 0.95
C ALA A 64 -28.87 21.60 0.04
N HIS A 65 -28.53 22.35 -1.01
CA HIS A 65 -27.41 22.00 -1.90
C HIS A 65 -26.07 21.98 -1.16
N TRP A 66 -25.79 22.96 -0.30
CA TRP A 66 -24.56 22.97 0.51
C TRP A 66 -24.46 21.77 1.46
N ILE A 67 -25.59 21.30 1.97
CA ILE A 67 -25.64 20.13 2.86
C ILE A 67 -25.42 18.84 2.08
N ARG A 68 -26.01 18.71 0.88
CA ARG A 68 -25.69 17.61 -0.05
C ARG A 68 -24.19 17.58 -0.34
N ASP A 69 -23.62 18.71 -0.73
CA ASP A 69 -22.19 18.79 -1.10
C ASP A 69 -21.30 18.40 0.08
N LYS A 70 -21.68 18.81 1.30
CA LYS A 70 -21.00 18.37 2.53
C LYS A 70 -21.09 16.86 2.73
N LEU A 71 -22.29 16.25 2.60
CA LEU A 71 -22.48 14.80 2.77
C LEU A 71 -21.68 14.00 1.74
N VAL A 72 -21.72 14.42 0.47
CA VAL A 72 -20.92 13.80 -0.61
C VAL A 72 -19.43 13.95 -0.34
N SER A 73 -18.99 15.13 0.13
CA SER A 73 -17.60 15.37 0.52
C SER A 73 -17.15 14.46 1.68
N GLU A 74 -17.98 14.27 2.70
CA GLU A 74 -17.68 13.36 3.81
C GLU A 74 -17.57 11.88 3.36
N VAL A 75 -18.48 11.44 2.48
CA VAL A 75 -18.42 10.10 1.87
C VAL A 75 -17.14 9.94 1.04
N ARG A 76 -16.80 10.95 0.23
CA ARG A 76 -15.56 10.98 -0.56
C ARG A 76 -14.32 10.91 0.34
N ALA A 77 -14.24 11.73 1.37
CA ALA A 77 -13.11 11.76 2.29
C ALA A 77 -12.87 10.40 2.96
N LYS A 78 -13.94 9.73 3.42
CA LYS A 78 -13.86 8.36 3.95
C LYS A 78 -13.51 7.34 2.88
N ALA A 79 -13.95 7.55 1.63
CA ALA A 79 -13.61 6.70 0.51
C ALA A 79 -12.14 6.85 0.06
N GLU A 80 -11.55 8.04 0.19
CA GLU A 80 -10.16 8.30 -0.18
C GLU A 80 -9.17 7.99 0.95
N ALA A 81 -9.65 7.89 2.19
CA ALA A 81 -8.85 7.54 3.35
C ALA A 81 -8.01 6.26 3.12
N ASN A 82 -6.73 6.35 3.50
CA ASN A 82 -5.70 5.30 3.39
C ASN A 82 -5.33 4.88 1.95
N VAL A 83 -6.06 5.31 0.91
CA VAL A 83 -5.76 4.97 -0.50
C VAL A 83 -4.38 5.50 -0.90
N GLN A 84 -4.09 6.76 -0.58
CA GLN A 84 -2.83 7.39 -0.95
C GLN A 84 -1.64 6.83 -0.17
N LEU A 85 -1.83 6.53 1.12
CA LEU A 85 -0.82 5.85 1.94
C LEU A 85 -0.50 4.46 1.39
N THR A 86 -1.52 3.69 1.01
CA THR A 86 -1.34 2.36 0.42
C THR A 86 -0.50 2.44 -0.85
N LYS A 87 -0.82 3.38 -1.75
CA LYS A 87 -0.03 3.61 -2.98
C LYS A 87 1.40 4.05 -2.71
N ALA A 88 1.60 4.90 -1.70
CA ALA A 88 2.94 5.31 -1.28
C ALA A 88 3.75 4.10 -0.81
N MET A 89 3.18 3.20 -0.01
CA MET A 89 3.83 1.96 0.42
C MET A 89 4.24 1.07 -0.76
N VAL A 90 3.37 0.93 -1.77
CA VAL A 90 3.66 0.18 -3.00
C VAL A 90 4.84 0.80 -3.76
N ALA A 91 4.92 2.12 -3.83
CA ALA A 91 6.01 2.86 -4.48
C ALA A 91 7.32 2.86 -3.67
N LEU A 92 7.24 2.73 -2.34
CA LEU A 92 8.40 2.63 -1.45
C LEU A 92 9.05 1.24 -1.43
N ALA A 93 8.27 0.18 -1.61
CA ALA A 93 8.77 -1.21 -1.62
C ALA A 93 9.99 -1.46 -2.54
N PRO A 94 10.03 -1.02 -3.82
CA PRO A 94 11.19 -1.21 -4.68
C PRO A 94 12.38 -0.32 -4.27
N LEU A 95 12.13 0.86 -3.72
CA LEU A 95 13.17 1.76 -3.22
C LEU A 95 13.89 1.18 -1.99
N LEU A 96 13.15 0.51 -1.10
CA LEU A 96 13.73 -0.26 0.01
C LEU A 96 14.58 -1.44 -0.52
N GLY A 97 14.14 -2.09 -1.59
CA GLY A 97 14.92 -3.11 -2.28
C GLY A 97 16.23 -2.57 -2.86
N LEU A 98 16.19 -1.36 -3.46
CA LEU A 98 17.39 -0.68 -3.97
C LEU A 98 18.36 -0.34 -2.84
N LEU A 99 17.87 0.14 -1.69
CA LEU A 99 18.67 0.38 -0.49
C LEU A 99 19.38 -0.89 -0.01
N GLY A 100 18.72 -2.05 -0.10
CA GLY A 100 19.32 -3.36 0.20
C GLY A 100 20.51 -3.68 -0.69
N THR A 101 20.42 -3.38 -1.98
CA THR A 101 21.55 -3.52 -2.91
C THR A 101 22.72 -2.62 -2.54
N VAL A 102 22.46 -1.36 -2.22
CA VAL A 102 23.52 -0.39 -1.86
C VAL A 102 24.24 -0.82 -0.59
N THR A 103 23.49 -1.15 0.46
CA THR A 103 24.06 -1.62 1.73
C THR A 103 24.79 -2.96 1.58
N GLY A 104 24.27 -3.87 0.75
CA GLY A 104 24.94 -5.13 0.42
C GLY A 104 26.27 -4.93 -0.31
N MET A 105 26.31 -4.03 -1.30
CA MET A 105 27.55 -3.74 -2.03
C MET A 105 28.60 -3.04 -1.17
N VAL A 106 28.21 -2.17 -0.23
CA VAL A 106 29.14 -1.60 0.76
C VAL A 106 29.81 -2.72 1.56
N ALA A 107 29.06 -3.70 2.04
CA ALA A 107 29.62 -4.84 2.77
C ALA A 107 30.59 -5.70 1.92
N VAL A 108 30.36 -5.80 0.60
CA VAL A 108 31.31 -6.47 -0.30
C VAL A 108 32.64 -5.71 -0.39
N PHE A 109 32.58 -4.38 -0.52
CA PHE A 109 33.78 -3.54 -0.55
C PHE A 109 34.57 -3.61 0.76
N ASP A 110 33.90 -3.65 1.91
CA ASP A 110 34.54 -3.81 3.21
C ASP A 110 35.30 -5.13 3.32
N ILE A 111 34.70 -6.24 2.87
CA ILE A 111 35.37 -7.56 2.87
C ILE A 111 36.59 -7.54 1.96
N MET A 112 36.48 -6.98 0.75
CA MET A 112 37.61 -6.89 -0.18
C MET A 112 38.79 -6.10 0.38
N ALA A 113 38.51 -5.01 1.10
CA ALA A 113 39.53 -4.20 1.75
C ALA A 113 40.28 -4.98 2.86
N ILE A 114 39.59 -5.86 3.57
CA ILE A 114 40.17 -6.69 4.65
C ILE A 114 40.95 -7.88 4.10
N THR A 115 40.42 -8.55 3.07
CA THR A 115 41.01 -9.78 2.51
C THR A 115 42.01 -9.52 1.38
N SER A 116 42.36 -8.26 1.10
CA SER A 116 43.16 -7.86 -0.06
C SER A 116 42.66 -8.46 -1.38
N GLY A 117 41.33 -8.58 -1.53
CA GLY A 117 40.68 -9.15 -2.72
C GLY A 117 40.81 -10.67 -2.92
N ALA A 118 41.31 -11.43 -1.95
CA ALA A 118 41.61 -12.86 -2.14
C ALA A 118 40.40 -13.82 -2.02
N ASP A 119 39.27 -13.41 -1.42
CA ASP A 119 38.14 -14.31 -1.15
C ASP A 119 36.97 -14.12 -2.15
N ALA A 120 37.09 -14.75 -3.31
CA ALA A 120 36.05 -14.77 -4.34
C ALA A 120 34.71 -15.36 -3.85
N LYS A 121 34.73 -16.26 -2.87
CA LYS A 121 33.52 -16.89 -2.33
C LYS A 121 32.75 -15.92 -1.45
N ALA A 122 33.45 -15.19 -0.58
CA ALA A 122 32.84 -14.13 0.23
C ALA A 122 32.25 -13.01 -0.64
N MET A 123 32.95 -12.62 -1.71
CA MET A 123 32.44 -11.65 -2.68
C MET A 123 31.14 -12.12 -3.35
N SER A 124 31.12 -13.34 -3.88
CA SER A 124 29.91 -13.91 -4.52
C SER A 124 28.72 -13.98 -3.56
N ALA A 125 28.96 -14.35 -2.29
CA ALA A 125 27.94 -14.38 -1.26
C ALA A 125 27.39 -12.98 -0.95
N GLY A 126 28.24 -11.95 -0.87
CA GLY A 126 27.82 -10.58 -0.60
C GLY A 126 27.04 -9.95 -1.77
N VAL A 127 27.41 -10.25 -3.02
CA VAL A 127 26.62 -9.84 -4.20
C VAL A 127 25.24 -10.51 -4.20
N SER A 128 25.16 -11.81 -3.88
CA SER A 128 23.87 -12.48 -3.76
C SER A 128 23.00 -11.91 -2.64
N ARG A 129 23.61 -11.52 -1.51
CA ARG A 129 22.93 -10.82 -0.41
C ARG A 129 22.36 -9.46 -0.83
N ALA A 130 23.07 -8.74 -1.70
CA ALA A 130 22.64 -7.45 -2.21
C ALA A 130 21.38 -7.57 -3.11
N THR A 131 21.27 -8.63 -3.93
CA THR A 131 20.19 -8.76 -4.92
C THR A 131 18.88 -9.31 -4.36
N ILE A 132 18.92 -10.10 -3.28
CA ILE A 132 17.73 -10.70 -2.66
C ILE A 132 16.71 -9.64 -2.18
N PRO A 133 17.11 -8.60 -1.42
CA PRO A 133 16.21 -7.51 -1.03
C PRO A 133 15.56 -6.81 -2.23
N THR A 134 16.29 -6.59 -3.32
CA THR A 134 15.78 -5.94 -4.52
C THR A 134 14.67 -6.76 -5.17
N MET A 135 14.89 -8.07 -5.33
CA MET A 135 13.87 -8.97 -5.85
C MET A 135 12.62 -8.98 -4.96
N ALA A 136 12.81 -9.05 -3.63
CA ALA A 136 11.70 -9.03 -2.68
C ALA A 136 10.88 -7.73 -2.78
N GLY A 137 11.55 -6.57 -2.82
CA GLY A 137 10.90 -5.26 -2.95
C GLY A 137 10.13 -5.11 -4.27
N MET A 138 10.69 -5.61 -5.38
CA MET A 138 10.02 -5.59 -6.68
C MET A 138 8.79 -6.50 -6.71
N VAL A 139 8.88 -7.72 -6.16
CA VAL A 139 7.72 -8.63 -6.08
C VAL A 139 6.60 -8.04 -5.23
N ALA A 140 6.95 -7.45 -4.07
CA ALA A 140 6.00 -6.76 -3.22
C ALA A 140 5.33 -5.60 -3.97
N SER A 141 6.11 -4.74 -4.64
CA SER A 141 5.58 -3.62 -5.42
C SER A 141 4.66 -4.07 -6.55
N LEU A 142 5.09 -5.05 -7.34
CA LEU A 142 4.31 -5.59 -8.46
C LEU A 142 2.96 -6.11 -7.98
N SER A 143 2.95 -6.87 -6.88
CA SER A 143 1.70 -7.34 -6.28
C SER A 143 0.81 -6.18 -5.83
N GLY A 144 1.40 -5.17 -5.17
CA GLY A 144 0.67 -3.99 -4.69
C GLY A 144 0.06 -3.14 -5.82
N ILE A 145 0.74 -3.00 -6.96
CA ILE A 145 0.22 -2.24 -8.12
C ILE A 145 -1.06 -2.91 -8.66
N LEU A 146 -1.10 -4.25 -8.74
CA LEU A 146 -2.27 -4.98 -9.23
C LEU A 146 -3.52 -4.70 -8.39
N PHE A 147 -3.38 -4.61 -7.06
CA PHE A 147 -4.50 -4.31 -6.17
C PHE A 147 -4.84 -2.82 -6.11
N THR A 148 -3.84 -1.94 -6.22
CA THR A 148 -4.04 -0.49 -6.06
C THR A 148 -4.47 0.22 -7.36
N SER A 149 -4.20 -0.34 -8.54
CA SER A 149 -4.50 0.29 -9.83
C SER A 149 -5.99 0.60 -10.03
N GLY A 150 -6.89 -0.23 -9.51
CA GLY A 150 -8.34 -0.02 -9.59
C GLY A 150 -8.95 0.83 -8.47
N MET A 151 -8.18 1.21 -7.44
CA MET A 151 -8.73 1.82 -6.23
C MET A 151 -9.37 3.18 -6.49
N ASP A 152 -8.75 4.07 -7.28
CA ASP A 152 -9.34 5.40 -7.58
C ASP A 152 -10.64 5.29 -8.36
N ARG A 153 -10.69 4.38 -9.34
CA ARG A 153 -11.91 4.13 -10.12
C ARG A 153 -13.02 3.64 -9.21
N LYS A 154 -12.68 2.79 -8.22
CA LYS A 154 -13.63 2.29 -7.23
C LYS A 154 -14.11 3.39 -6.28
N VAL A 155 -13.23 4.27 -5.81
CA VAL A 155 -13.58 5.47 -5.03
C VAL A 155 -14.56 6.32 -5.83
N ASN A 156 -14.17 6.75 -7.03
CA ASN A 156 -14.96 7.69 -7.83
C ASN A 156 -16.33 7.12 -8.17
N ARG A 157 -16.42 5.86 -8.61
CA ARG A 157 -17.70 5.21 -8.91
C ARG A 157 -18.60 5.11 -7.68
N ALA A 158 -18.01 4.86 -6.52
CA ALA A 158 -18.77 4.72 -5.27
C ALA A 158 -19.30 6.07 -4.76
N VAL A 159 -18.52 7.15 -4.91
CA VAL A 159 -18.96 8.51 -4.61
C VAL A 159 -20.02 8.99 -5.60
N GLN A 160 -19.81 8.77 -6.90
CA GLN A 160 -20.78 9.11 -7.95
C GLN A 160 -22.13 8.43 -7.72
N ALA A 161 -22.13 7.14 -7.35
CA ALA A 161 -23.38 6.44 -7.06
C ALA A 161 -24.19 7.09 -5.92
N VAL A 162 -23.51 7.65 -4.90
CA VAL A 162 -24.17 8.38 -3.81
C VAL A 162 -24.69 9.73 -4.27
N GLU A 163 -23.93 10.44 -5.12
CA GLU A 163 -24.33 11.72 -5.70
C GLU A 163 -25.58 11.57 -6.58
N ASP A 164 -25.59 10.58 -7.48
CA ASP A 164 -26.71 10.27 -8.38
C ASP A 164 -28.00 9.94 -7.59
N GLU A 165 -27.88 9.20 -6.47
CA GLU A 165 -29.03 8.82 -5.64
C GLU A 165 -29.60 10.01 -4.84
N MET A 166 -28.80 11.04 -4.57
CA MET A 166 -29.25 12.28 -3.96
C MET A 166 -29.91 13.25 -4.97
N GLU A 167 -29.65 13.10 -6.27
CA GLU A 167 -30.14 13.99 -7.33
C GLU A 167 -31.55 13.68 -7.86
N ILE A 168 -32.34 12.85 -7.16
CA ILE A 168 -33.66 12.45 -7.65
C ILE A 168 -34.74 13.48 -7.24
N SER A 169 -35.15 14.29 -8.23
CA SER A 169 -36.45 15.01 -8.44
C SER A 169 -36.93 16.11 -7.47
#